data_AF-A0A3C1QZS3-F1
#
_entry.id   AF-A0A3C1QZS3-F1
#
_cell.length_a   1.000
_cell.length_b   1.000
_cell.length_c   1.000
_cell.angle_alpha   90.00
_cell.angle_beta   90.00
_cell.angle_gamma   90.00
#
_symmetry.space_group_name_H-M   'P 1'
#
loop_
_entity.id
_entity.type
_entity.pdbx_description
1 polymer ?
#
loop_
_entity_poly.entity_id
_entity_poly.type
_entity_poly.pdbx_seq_one_letter_code
_entity_poly.pdbx_strand_id
1 'polypeptide(L)'
;MPSFARRFFCSALMLLPLAASAQSLVAQEAEVAVDLGATESEPLPTELFDYVARPEAAFACDRVERRELPTGGSVTDYLLVSQTWQEIVWKHSLQVHEPA
;
A
#
# COMPACT_ATOMS: atom_id res chain seq x y z
N MET A 1 -26.00 -51.81 23.67
CA MET A 1 -26.97 -51.49 24.74
C MET A 1 -26.78 -52.53 25.84
N PRO A 2 -26.60 -52.13 27.11
CA PRO A 2 -27.63 -51.40 27.86
C PRO A 2 -27.12 -50.15 28.58
N SER A 3 -28.01 -49.16 28.70
CA SER A 3 -27.90 -48.08 29.66
C SER A 3 -28.34 -48.58 31.04
N PHE A 4 -27.53 -48.35 32.07
CA PHE A 4 -28.00 -48.41 33.46
C PHE A 4 -27.99 -47.02 34.07
N ALA A 5 -29.15 -46.73 34.63
CA ALA A 5 -29.55 -45.47 35.20
C ALA A 5 -28.74 -45.12 36.46
N ARG A 6 -28.55 -43.79 36.60
CA ARG A 6 -28.64 -42.96 37.82
C ARG A 6 -28.49 -43.68 39.16
N ARG A 7 -27.77 -43.03 40.08
CA ARG A 7 -28.37 -42.29 41.21
C ARG A 7 -27.27 -41.65 42.09
N PHE A 8 -27.49 -40.38 42.44
CA PHE A 8 -27.26 -39.71 43.73
C PHE A 8 -25.87 -39.86 44.40
N PHE A 9 -25.22 -38.84 44.96
CA PHE A 9 -25.75 -37.87 45.94
C PHE A 9 -24.70 -36.76 46.19
N CYS A 10 -25.18 -35.66 46.76
CA CYS A 10 -24.49 -34.44 47.21
C CYS A 10 -23.13 -34.67 47.89
N SER A 11 -22.16 -33.75 47.76
CA SER A 11 -22.10 -32.52 48.56
C SER A 11 -20.75 -31.81 48.41
N ALA A 12 -20.85 -30.49 48.23
CA ALA A 12 -20.00 -29.42 48.73
C ALA A 12 -18.48 -29.39 48.43
N LEU A 13 -18.06 -28.14 48.20
CA LEU A 13 -16.73 -27.59 48.49
C LEU A 13 -15.65 -27.81 47.43
N MET A 14 -15.51 -26.82 46.54
CA MET A 14 -14.32 -25.95 46.50
C MET A 14 -14.40 -25.07 45.25
N LEU A 15 -14.98 -23.87 45.44
CA LEU A 15 -14.75 -22.74 44.53
C LEU A 15 -13.42 -22.11 44.95
N LEU A 16 -12.35 -22.45 44.22
CA LEU A 16 -11.10 -21.69 44.20
C LEU A 16 -11.00 -21.01 42.84
N PRO A 17 -10.97 -19.66 42.77
CA PRO A 17 -10.73 -18.98 41.50
C PRO A 17 -9.26 -19.17 41.14
N LEU A 18 -9.01 -19.93 40.06
CA LEU A 18 -7.73 -19.98 39.38
C LEU A 18 -7.55 -18.61 38.68
N ALA A 19 -7.02 -17.64 39.41
CA ALA A 19 -6.56 -16.38 38.84
C ALA A 19 -5.39 -16.71 37.91
N ALA A 20 -5.69 -16.90 36.63
CA ALA A 20 -4.71 -17.00 35.57
C ALA A 20 -3.97 -15.66 35.48
N SER A 21 -2.81 -15.59 36.13
CA SER A 21 -1.85 -14.51 35.98
C SER A 21 -1.30 -14.56 34.55
N ALA A 22 -1.94 -13.82 33.65
CA ALA A 22 -1.40 -13.46 32.35
C ALA A 22 -0.19 -12.54 32.58
N GLN A 23 0.99 -13.13 32.73
CA GLN A 23 2.24 -12.38 32.72
C GLN A 23 2.49 -11.92 31.29
N SER A 24 2.18 -10.64 31.07
CA SER A 24 2.42 -9.90 29.84
C SER A 24 3.91 -9.99 29.47
N LEU A 25 4.20 -10.68 28.38
CA LEU A 25 5.53 -10.72 27.76
C LEU A 25 5.72 -9.38 27.03
N VAL A 26 6.09 -8.34 27.76
CA VAL A 26 6.50 -7.07 27.14
C VAL A 26 7.84 -7.34 26.45
N ALA A 27 7.80 -7.44 25.12
CA ALA A 27 8.97 -7.43 24.28
C ALA A 27 9.75 -6.14 24.57
N GLN A 28 10.98 -6.30 25.05
CA GLN A 28 11.88 -5.20 25.31
C GLN A 28 12.48 -4.75 23.97
N GLU A 29 11.88 -3.73 23.36
CA GLU A 29 12.45 -3.07 22.18
C GLU A 29 13.68 -2.27 22.65
N ALA A 30 14.86 -2.73 22.27
CA ALA A 30 16.10 -1.99 22.49
C ALA A 30 16.13 -0.83 21.47
N GLU A 31 16.00 0.40 21.96
CA GLU A 31 16.17 1.57 21.11
C GLU A 31 17.65 1.72 20.74
N VAL A 32 17.95 1.44 19.47
CA VAL A 32 19.24 1.78 18.87
C VAL A 32 19.22 3.28 18.59
N ALA A 33 19.90 4.05 19.43
CA ALA A 33 20.13 5.46 19.17
C ALA A 33 20.99 5.61 17.90
N VAL A 34 20.38 6.13 16.83
CA VAL A 34 21.11 6.55 15.62
C VAL A 34 21.79 7.87 15.95
N ASP A 35 23.12 7.86 16.00
CA ASP A 35 23.94 9.06 16.08
C ASP A 35 23.81 9.82 14.76
N LEU A 36 22.89 10.79 14.72
CA LEU A 36 22.73 11.76 13.64
C LEU A 36 23.85 12.80 13.72
N GLY A 37 25.11 12.34 13.71
CA GLY A 37 26.26 13.22 13.58
C GLY A 37 26.07 14.09 12.34
N ALA A 38 26.08 15.41 12.54
CA ALA A 38 25.94 16.39 11.46
C ALA A 38 27.11 16.24 10.49
N THR A 39 26.90 15.39 9.50
CA THR A 39 27.72 15.23 8.31
C THR A 39 27.27 16.33 7.35
N GLU A 40 28.21 17.13 6.84
CA GLU A 40 27.92 18.02 5.72
C GLU A 40 27.27 17.19 4.62
N SER A 41 26.03 17.54 4.27
CA SER A 41 25.28 16.79 3.27
C SER A 41 25.91 17.09 1.92
N GLU A 42 26.54 16.07 1.33
CA GLU A 42 26.92 16.10 -0.09
C GLU A 42 25.70 16.53 -0.92
N PRO A 43 25.88 17.42 -1.91
CA PRO A 43 24.77 17.85 -2.75
C PRO A 43 24.13 16.65 -3.43
N LEU A 44 22.80 16.64 -3.46
CA LEU A 44 22.06 15.58 -4.14
C LEU A 44 22.39 15.60 -5.64
N PRO A 45 22.62 14.43 -6.27
CA PRO A 45 22.77 14.33 -7.72
C PRO A 45 21.56 14.95 -8.44
N THR A 46 21.82 15.87 -9.37
CA THR A 46 20.75 16.62 -10.07
C THR A 46 20.44 16.07 -11.46
N GLU A 47 21.25 15.15 -11.99
CA GLU A 47 21.27 14.76 -13.40
C GLU A 47 19.91 14.21 -13.85
N LEU A 48 19.23 13.45 -12.98
CA LEU A 48 17.88 12.96 -13.25
C LEU A 48 16.85 14.10 -13.31
N PHE A 49 16.94 15.05 -12.38
CA PHE A 49 16.05 16.21 -12.36
C PHE A 49 16.27 17.09 -13.59
N ASP A 50 17.53 17.32 -13.95
CA ASP A 50 17.91 18.08 -15.14
C ASP A 50 17.42 17.39 -16.42
N TYR A 51 17.51 16.05 -16.49
CA TYR A 51 16.99 15.26 -17.59
C TYR A 51 15.46 15.39 -17.71
N VAL A 52 14.72 15.28 -16.60
CA VAL A 52 13.26 15.38 -16.58
C VAL A 52 12.78 16.80 -16.88
N ALA A 53 13.50 17.82 -16.41
CA ALA A 53 13.17 19.23 -16.62
C ALA A 53 13.47 19.72 -18.04
N ARG A 54 14.27 18.98 -18.81
CA ARG A 54 14.61 19.33 -20.18
C ARG A 54 13.34 19.40 -21.04
N PRO A 55 13.11 20.50 -21.79
CA PRO A 55 12.01 20.57 -22.74
C PRO A 55 12.11 19.47 -23.81
N GLU A 56 10.98 18.83 -24.12
CA GLU A 56 10.87 17.82 -25.16
C GLU A 56 9.88 18.30 -26.22
N ALA A 57 10.37 18.54 -27.44
CA ALA A 57 9.57 19.10 -28.52
C ALA A 57 8.53 18.11 -29.05
N ALA A 58 8.78 16.80 -28.93
CA ALA A 58 7.85 15.76 -29.31
C ALA A 58 6.75 15.53 -28.26
N PHE A 59 6.88 16.07 -27.05
CA PHE A 59 5.92 15.85 -25.98
C PHE A 59 4.55 16.38 -26.39
N ALA A 60 3.55 15.50 -26.40
CA ALA A 60 2.18 15.84 -26.76
C ALA A 60 1.21 14.90 -26.04
N CYS A 61 0.03 15.40 -25.68
CA CYS A 61 -1.02 14.59 -25.11
C CYS A 61 -2.35 14.96 -25.78
N ASP A 62 -2.79 14.08 -26.68
CA ASP A 62 -3.98 14.31 -27.49
C ASP A 62 -5.13 13.44 -26.98
N ARG A 63 -6.28 14.06 -26.69
CA ARG A 63 -7.50 13.30 -26.37
C ARG A 63 -8.04 12.63 -27.63
N VAL A 64 -8.18 11.31 -27.59
CA VAL A 64 -8.67 10.51 -28.70
C VAL A 64 -10.18 10.39 -28.65
N GLU A 65 -10.71 9.92 -27.52
CA GLU A 65 -12.13 9.64 -27.35
C GLU A 65 -12.53 9.77 -25.88
N ARG A 66 -13.79 10.09 -25.62
CA ARG A 66 -14.42 9.91 -24.31
C ARG A 66 -15.67 9.06 -24.47
N ARG A 67 -15.82 8.05 -23.61
CA ARG A 67 -17.00 7.18 -23.54
C ARG A 67 -17.58 7.16 -22.14
N GLU A 68 -18.91 7.22 -22.06
CA GLU A 68 -19.63 7.00 -20.81
C GLU A 68 -19.74 5.50 -20.52
N LEU A 69 -19.54 5.11 -19.26
CA LEU A 69 -19.68 3.74 -18.82
C LEU A 69 -21.11 3.48 -18.32
N PRO A 70 -21.64 2.26 -18.48
CA PRO A 70 -22.95 1.90 -17.94
C PRO A 70 -23.08 2.07 -16.41
N THR A 71 -21.95 2.09 -15.70
CA THR A 71 -21.87 2.30 -14.25
C THR A 71 -22.00 3.78 -13.84
N GLY A 72 -22.14 4.71 -14.79
CA GLY A 72 -22.29 6.15 -14.54
C GLY A 72 -20.99 6.94 -14.49
N GLY A 73 -19.83 6.27 -14.56
CA GLY A 73 -18.53 6.92 -14.74
C GLY A 73 -18.19 7.11 -16.22
N SER A 74 -16.98 7.59 -16.51
CA SER A 74 -16.50 7.75 -17.88
C SER A 74 -15.07 7.23 -18.07
N VAL A 75 -14.70 6.96 -19.31
CA VAL A 75 -13.31 6.70 -19.71
C VAL A 75 -12.92 7.66 -20.80
N THR A 76 -11.77 8.30 -20.64
CA THR A 76 -11.16 9.15 -21.66
C THR A 76 -9.86 8.52 -22.13
N ASP A 77 -9.77 8.24 -23.42
CA ASP A 77 -8.55 7.73 -24.05
C ASP A 77 -7.70 8.90 -24.58
N TYR A 78 -6.40 8.80 -24.38
CA TYR A 78 -5.39 9.76 -24.82
C TYR A 78 -4.27 9.04 -25.56
N LEU A 79 -3.73 9.72 -26.58
CA LEU A 79 -2.44 9.39 -27.17
C LEU A 79 -1.39 10.31 -26.54
N LEU A 80 -0.52 9.72 -25.73
CA LEU A 80 0.59 10.43 -25.09
C LEU A 80 1.88 10.16 -25.87
N VAL A 81 2.48 11.20 -26.42
CA VAL A 81 3.86 11.18 -26.91
C VAL A 81 4.75 11.67 -25.79
N SER A 82 5.63 10.80 -25.27
CA SER A 82 6.48 11.15 -24.13
C SER A 82 7.76 11.84 -24.56
N GLN A 83 8.52 11.23 -25.48
CA GLN A 83 9.81 11.74 -25.94
C GLN A 83 10.30 11.06 -27.22
N THR A 84 11.31 11.66 -27.84
CA THR A 84 12.14 10.96 -28.83
C THR A 84 13.37 10.38 -28.14
N TRP A 85 13.56 9.06 -28.24
CA TRP A 85 14.74 8.39 -27.70
C TRP A 85 15.39 7.52 -28.76
N GLN A 86 16.68 7.75 -29.01
CA GLN A 86 17.42 7.10 -30.10
C GLN A 86 16.65 7.12 -31.42
N GLU A 87 16.19 8.31 -31.83
CA GLU A 87 15.43 8.53 -33.08
C GLU A 87 14.05 7.85 -33.15
N ILE A 88 13.61 7.21 -32.07
CA ILE A 88 12.28 6.57 -31.97
C ILE A 88 11.36 7.48 -31.15
N VAL A 89 10.17 7.76 -31.67
CA VAL A 89 9.13 8.50 -30.94
C VAL A 89 8.34 7.54 -30.07
N TRP A 90 8.39 7.75 -28.75
CA TRP A 90 7.71 6.92 -27.77
C TRP A 90 6.27 7.39 -27.61
N LYS A 91 5.33 6.52 -28.00
CA LYS A 91 3.88 6.76 -27.94
C LYS A 91 3.22 5.78 -27.00
N HIS A 92 2.31 6.26 -26.17
CA HIS A 92 1.57 5.48 -25.19
C HIS A 92 0.07 5.68 -25.40
N SER A 93 -0.68 4.59 -25.27
CA SER A 93 -2.13 4.67 -25.09
C SER A 93 -2.42 4.86 -23.61
N LEU A 94 -3.01 5.99 -23.24
CA LEU A 94 -3.37 6.31 -21.86
C LEU A 94 -4.89 6.32 -21.71
N GLN A 95 -5.40 5.68 -20.65
CA GLN A 95 -6.83 5.72 -20.32
C GLN A 95 -7.02 6.33 -18.94
N VAL A 96 -7.90 7.32 -18.87
CA VAL A 96 -8.30 7.96 -17.61
C VAL A 96 -9.72 7.55 -17.29
N HIS A 97 -9.90 6.89 -16.16
CA HIS A 97 -11.20 6.48 -15.64
C HIS A 97 -11.68 7.50 -14.61
N GLU A 98 -12.83 8.10 -14.86
CA GLU A 98 -13.50 8.99 -13.91
C GLU A 98 -14.69 8.24 -13.29
N PRO A 99 -14.74 8.10 -11.96
CA PRO A 99 -15.88 7.48 -11.29
C PRO A 99 -17.14 8.35 -11.38
N ALA A 100 -18.29 7.72 -11.13
CA ALA A 100 -19.61 8.37 -11.06
C ALA A 100 -19.75 9.27 -9.82
#